data_AF-A0A178D8I4-F1
#
_entry.id   AF-A0A178D8I4-F1
#
_cell.length_a   1.000
_cell.length_b   1.000
_cell.length_c   1.000
_cell.angle_alpha   90.00
_cell.angle_beta   90.00
_cell.angle_gamma   90.00
#
_symmetry.space_group_name_H-M   'P 1'
#
loop_
_entity.id
_entity.type
_entity.pdbx_description
1 polymer ?
#
loop_
_entity_poly.entity_id
_entity_poly.type
_entity_poly.pdbx_seq_one_letter_code
_entity_poly.pdbx_strand_id
1 'polypeptide(L)'
;MSDFSATVKPAEPPAPRILAAERANTNIDIGRLSYHLLHRNGFRERQRRIVDVLENHPLFSKKNNLSMSRLERFHVGLAQAKELRRISRRYGWSEDDDRVAEYLLDEVSPFALSNTMFLASLRQQCDDEQRAYLVT
;
A
#
# COMPACT_ATOMS: atom_id res chain seq x y z
N MET A 1 16.09 -10.26 10.87
CA MET A 1 17.10 -9.94 11.90
C MET A 1 16.35 -9.34 13.09
N SER A 2 16.62 -9.82 14.30
CA SER A 2 16.05 -9.28 15.55
C SER A 2 16.79 -8.00 15.96
N ASP A 3 16.05 -6.97 16.38
CA ASP A 3 16.60 -5.69 16.88
C ASP A 3 16.61 -5.65 18.43
N PHE A 4 17.22 -4.63 19.04
CA PHE A 4 17.36 -4.45 20.49
C PHE A 4 16.03 -4.48 21.25
N SER A 5 14.94 -4.10 20.60
CA SER A 5 13.58 -4.13 21.16
C SER A 5 13.04 -5.55 21.38
N ALA A 6 13.63 -6.57 20.73
CA ALA A 6 13.15 -7.94 20.80
C ALA A 6 13.29 -8.59 22.19
N THR A 7 14.16 -8.07 23.04
CA THR A 7 14.42 -8.62 24.39
C THR A 7 13.73 -7.85 25.52
N VAL A 8 13.00 -6.78 25.22
CA VAL A 8 12.34 -5.95 26.25
C VAL A 8 11.04 -6.62 26.71
N LYS A 9 10.86 -6.74 28.04
CA LYS A 9 9.60 -7.25 28.60
C LYS A 9 8.52 -6.16 28.58
N PRO A 10 7.32 -6.44 28.04
CA PRO A 10 6.20 -5.50 28.10
C PRO A 10 5.79 -5.21 29.55
N ALA A 11 5.29 -4.00 29.81
CA ALA A 11 4.63 -3.69 31.07
C ALA A 11 3.32 -4.48 31.21
N GLU A 12 2.97 -4.86 32.44
CA GLU A 12 1.70 -5.52 32.77
C GLU A 12 0.57 -4.50 32.94
N PRO A 13 -0.66 -4.77 32.46
CA PRO A 13 -1.06 -5.94 31.68
C PRO A 13 -0.56 -5.86 30.22
N PRO A 14 -0.25 -7.00 29.57
CA PRO A 14 0.30 -6.99 28.22
C PRO A 14 -0.74 -6.44 27.23
N ALA A 15 -0.26 -5.72 26.20
CA ALA A 15 -1.11 -5.05 25.23
C ALA A 15 -2.22 -5.94 24.60
N PRO A 16 -1.97 -7.23 24.25
CA PRO A 16 -3.04 -8.10 23.74
C PRO A 16 -4.21 -8.29 24.72
N ARG A 17 -3.93 -8.32 26.03
CA ARG A 17 -4.95 -8.44 27.07
C ARG A 17 -5.78 -7.17 27.18
N ILE A 18 -5.12 -6.00 27.15
CA ILE A 18 -5.80 -4.69 27.14
C ILE A 18 -6.72 -4.61 25.92
N LEU A 19 -6.20 -4.87 24.71
CA LEU A 19 -6.98 -4.80 23.48
C LEU A 19 -8.14 -5.80 23.44
N ALA A 20 -7.99 -6.99 24.02
CA ALA A 20 -9.07 -7.96 24.11
C ALA A 20 -10.21 -7.47 25.03
N ALA A 21 -9.87 -6.88 26.17
CA ALA A 21 -10.84 -6.30 27.09
C ALA A 21 -11.61 -5.13 26.43
N GLU A 22 -10.91 -4.21 25.77
CA GLU A 22 -11.55 -3.09 25.07
C GLU A 22 -12.47 -3.55 23.93
N ARG A 23 -12.06 -4.56 23.15
CA ARG A 23 -12.89 -5.13 22.08
C ARG A 23 -14.13 -5.87 22.61
N ALA A 24 -14.09 -6.39 23.84
CA ALA A 24 -15.25 -7.03 24.45
C ALA A 24 -16.29 -6.02 24.96
N ASN A 25 -15.87 -4.77 25.21
CA ASN A 25 -16.74 -3.72 25.75
C ASN A 25 -17.55 -2.97 24.68
N THR A 26 -17.45 -3.33 23.40
CA THR A 26 -18.17 -2.66 22.31
C THR A 26 -19.37 -3.48 21.82
N ASN A 27 -20.50 -2.79 21.61
CA ASN A 27 -21.69 -3.35 20.96
C ASN A 27 -21.73 -3.04 19.44
N ILE A 28 -20.65 -2.48 18.89
CA ILE A 28 -20.59 -2.10 17.48
C ILE A 28 -20.18 -3.30 16.62
N ASP A 29 -21.00 -3.62 15.63
CA ASP A 29 -20.62 -4.54 14.55
C ASP A 29 -19.57 -3.88 13.64
N ILE A 30 -18.32 -4.29 13.83
CA ILE A 30 -17.15 -3.79 13.07
C ILE A 30 -17.30 -4.09 11.58
N GLY A 31 -17.86 -5.25 11.22
CA GLY A 31 -18.05 -5.65 9.83
C GLY A 31 -19.04 -4.74 9.12
N ARG A 32 -20.17 -4.45 9.77
CA ARG A 32 -21.20 -3.53 9.25
C ARG A 32 -20.69 -2.09 9.18
N LEU A 33 -19.96 -1.62 10.19
CA LEU A 33 -19.38 -0.28 10.18
C LEU A 33 -18.33 -0.13 9.09
N SER A 34 -17.40 -1.08 8.97
CA SER A 34 -16.37 -1.09 7.92
C SER A 34 -17.00 -1.09 6.53
N TYR A 35 -18.05 -1.90 6.32
CA TYR A 35 -18.79 -1.87 5.07
C TYR A 35 -19.40 -0.49 4.85
N HIS A 36 -20.15 0.06 5.80
CA HIS A 36 -20.79 1.38 5.66
C HIS A 36 -19.82 2.50 5.27
N LEU A 37 -18.59 2.48 5.82
CA LEU A 37 -17.57 3.49 5.54
C LEU A 37 -16.85 3.26 4.20
N LEU A 38 -16.62 2.00 3.80
CA LEU A 38 -15.65 1.64 2.74
C LEU A 38 -16.23 0.84 1.56
N HIS A 39 -17.54 0.60 1.52
CA HIS A 39 -18.16 -0.22 0.47
C HIS A 39 -18.19 0.44 -0.92
N ARG A 40 -17.96 1.76 -1.00
CA ARG A 40 -18.07 2.49 -2.27
C ARG A 40 -17.03 1.99 -3.27
N ASN A 41 -17.45 1.82 -4.52
CA ASN A 41 -16.59 1.48 -5.65
C ASN A 41 -15.76 0.18 -5.48
N GLY A 42 -16.23 -0.74 -4.63
CA GLY A 42 -15.55 -1.99 -4.31
C GLY A 42 -14.20 -1.80 -3.61
N PHE A 43 -13.97 -0.65 -2.97
CA PHE A 43 -12.68 -0.31 -2.36
C PHE A 43 -12.26 -1.32 -1.29
N ARG A 44 -13.18 -1.72 -0.40
CA ARG A 44 -12.91 -2.69 0.67
C ARG A 44 -12.47 -4.05 0.13
N GLU A 45 -13.15 -4.56 -0.90
CA GLU A 45 -12.84 -5.85 -1.53
C GLU A 45 -11.50 -5.80 -2.26
N ARG A 46 -11.26 -4.70 -2.99
CA ARG A 46 -9.99 -4.43 -3.67
C ARG A 46 -8.83 -4.37 -2.69
N GLN A 47 -8.98 -3.60 -1.60
CA GLN A 47 -7.98 -3.47 -0.56
C GLN A 47 -7.62 -4.82 0.02
N ARG A 48 -8.61 -5.63 0.41
CA ARG A 48 -8.37 -6.98 0.96
C ARG A 48 -7.59 -7.86 -0.01
N ARG A 49 -8.03 -7.94 -1.28
CA ARG A 49 -7.36 -8.75 -2.32
C ARG A 49 -5.91 -8.31 -2.54
N ILE A 50 -5.63 -7.02 -2.53
CA ILE A 50 -4.28 -6.49 -2.78
C ILE A 50 -3.38 -6.68 -1.56
N VAL A 51 -3.88 -6.42 -0.34
CA VAL A 51 -3.15 -6.65 0.90
C VAL A 51 -2.67 -8.09 0.99
N ASP A 52 -3.54 -9.07 0.68
CA ASP A 52 -3.18 -10.49 0.69
C ASP A 52 -1.99 -10.80 -0.25
N VAL A 53 -1.85 -10.07 -1.37
CA VAL A 53 -0.71 -10.24 -2.29
C VAL A 53 0.54 -9.54 -1.76
N LEU A 54 0.39 -8.30 -1.26
CA LEU A 54 1.53 -7.48 -0.84
C LEU A 54 2.18 -7.97 0.46
N GLU A 55 1.39 -8.37 1.47
CA GLU A 55 1.91 -8.82 2.76
C GLU A 55 2.76 -10.09 2.65
N ASN A 56 2.47 -10.93 1.67
CA ASN A 56 3.22 -12.17 1.43
C ASN A 56 4.52 -11.96 0.65
N HIS A 57 4.83 -10.74 0.19
CA HIS A 57 6.01 -10.47 -0.60
C HIS A 57 7.08 -9.72 0.22
N PRO A 58 8.29 -10.30 0.41
CA PRO A 58 9.27 -9.78 1.37
C PRO A 58 9.78 -8.38 1.04
N LEU A 59 9.79 -7.99 -0.24
CA LEU A 59 10.21 -6.65 -0.69
C LEU A 59 9.31 -5.52 -0.16
N PHE A 60 8.06 -5.81 0.21
CA PHE A 60 7.12 -4.82 0.73
C PHE A 60 7.10 -4.74 2.26
N SER A 61 7.95 -5.52 2.95
CA SER A 61 8.08 -5.44 4.40
C SER A 61 8.68 -4.09 4.82
N LYS A 62 7.92 -3.32 5.60
CA LYS A 62 8.30 -1.98 6.10
C LYS A 62 9.13 -2.00 7.40
N LYS A 63 9.42 -3.18 7.95
CA LYS A 63 10.04 -3.35 9.29
C LYS A 63 11.33 -2.55 9.49
N ASN A 64 12.12 -2.37 8.43
CA ASN A 64 13.42 -1.73 8.49
C ASN A 64 13.42 -0.32 7.88
N ASN A 65 12.27 0.24 7.48
CA ASN A 65 12.25 1.53 6.76
C ASN A 65 12.88 2.65 7.60
N LEU A 66 12.65 2.65 8.92
CA LEU A 66 13.20 3.66 9.84
C LEU A 66 14.71 3.56 10.04
N SER A 67 15.33 2.40 9.77
CA SER A 67 16.78 2.22 9.87
C SER A 67 17.52 2.45 8.55
N MET A 68 16.80 2.67 7.44
CA MET A 68 17.40 2.88 6.12
C MET A 68 17.81 4.34 5.91
N SER A 69 18.97 4.54 5.30
CA SER A 69 19.39 5.82 4.75
C SER A 69 18.53 6.24 3.55
N ARG A 70 18.65 7.51 3.14
CA ARG A 70 17.94 8.05 1.97
C ARG A 70 18.26 7.29 0.67
N LEU A 71 19.53 6.91 0.47
CA LEU A 71 19.96 6.20 -0.74
C LEU A 71 19.39 4.77 -0.77
N GLU A 72 19.42 4.07 0.36
CA GLU A 72 18.82 2.75 0.50
C GLU A 72 17.31 2.78 0.27
N ARG A 73 16.61 3.75 0.87
CA ARG A 73 15.17 3.96 0.63
C ARG A 73 14.87 4.20 -0.85
N PHE A 74 15.69 4.99 -1.54
CA PHE A 74 15.51 5.22 -2.98
C PHE A 74 15.68 3.94 -3.80
N HIS A 75 16.72 3.15 -3.54
CA HIS A 75 16.93 1.88 -4.23
C HIS A 75 15.83 0.84 -3.94
N VAL A 76 15.37 0.75 -2.69
CA VAL A 76 14.23 -0.11 -2.32
C VAL A 76 12.96 0.36 -3.02
N GLY A 77 12.69 1.67 -3.05
CA GLY A 77 11.55 2.24 -3.75
C GLY A 77 11.54 1.93 -5.25
N LEU A 78 12.70 1.96 -5.91
CA LEU A 78 12.84 1.55 -7.31
C LEU A 78 12.53 0.06 -7.51
N ALA A 79 13.05 -0.80 -6.63
CA ALA A 79 12.79 -2.23 -6.68
C ALA A 79 11.30 -2.53 -6.45
N GLN A 80 10.68 -1.87 -5.47
CA GLN A 80 9.26 -1.99 -5.15
C GLN A 80 8.39 -1.55 -6.32
N ALA A 81 8.65 -0.39 -6.94
CA ALA A 81 7.88 0.09 -8.07
C ALA A 81 7.94 -0.88 -9.28
N LYS A 82 9.14 -1.42 -9.56
CA LYS A 82 9.34 -2.43 -10.61
C LYS A 82 8.56 -3.70 -10.32
N GLU A 83 8.61 -4.19 -9.08
CA GLU A 83 7.93 -5.43 -8.71
C GLU A 83 6.41 -5.23 -8.66
N LEU A 84 5.93 -4.08 -8.20
CA LEU A 84 4.52 -3.73 -8.24
C LEU A 84 3.97 -3.78 -9.66
N ARG A 85 4.73 -3.24 -10.65
CA ARG A 85 4.34 -3.33 -12.07
C ARG A 85 4.29 -4.77 -12.57
N ARG A 86 5.19 -5.65 -12.12
CA ARG A 86 5.18 -7.08 -12.49
C ARG A 86 3.98 -7.80 -11.88
N ILE A 87 3.68 -7.54 -10.61
CA ILE A 87 2.52 -8.09 -9.91
C ILE A 87 1.24 -7.62 -10.59
N SER A 88 1.11 -6.32 -10.85
CA SER A 88 0.00 -5.71 -11.56
C SER A 88 -0.30 -6.44 -12.89
N ARG A 89 0.73 -6.63 -13.72
CA ARG A 89 0.61 -7.40 -14.98
C ARG A 89 0.24 -8.87 -14.76
N ARG A 90 0.81 -9.53 -13.75
CA ARG A 90 0.56 -10.96 -13.45
C ARG A 90 -0.88 -11.20 -13.03
N TYR A 91 -1.44 -10.32 -12.20
CA TYR A 91 -2.79 -10.44 -11.66
C TYR A 91 -3.85 -9.70 -12.48
N GLY A 92 -3.46 -9.04 -13.58
CA GLY A 92 -4.38 -8.28 -14.43
C GLY A 92 -5.03 -7.11 -13.68
N TRP A 93 -4.28 -6.42 -12.84
CA TRP A 93 -4.77 -5.28 -12.06
C TRP A 93 -5.18 -4.11 -12.96
N SER A 94 -6.26 -3.45 -12.58
CA SER A 94 -6.70 -2.20 -13.21
C SER A 94 -5.91 -1.00 -12.67
N GLU A 95 -6.10 0.17 -13.28
CA GLU A 95 -5.49 1.42 -12.78
C GLU A 95 -5.92 1.75 -11.34
N ASP A 96 -7.16 1.42 -10.95
CA ASP A 96 -7.62 1.60 -9.57
C ASP A 96 -7.01 0.58 -8.60
N ASP A 97 -6.75 -0.64 -9.08
CA ASP A 97 -5.99 -1.63 -8.30
C ASP A 97 -4.55 -1.14 -8.07
N ASP A 98 -3.89 -0.65 -9.11
CA ASP A 98 -2.54 -0.08 -9.03
C ASP A 98 -2.49 1.09 -8.03
N ARG A 99 -3.47 2.01 -8.07
CA ARG A 99 -3.58 3.12 -7.11
C ARG A 99 -3.75 2.65 -5.68
N VAL A 100 -4.61 1.64 -5.44
CA VAL A 100 -4.79 1.09 -4.10
C VAL A 100 -3.52 0.38 -3.63
N ALA A 101 -2.80 -0.28 -4.52
CA ALA A 101 -1.53 -0.93 -4.17
C ALA A 101 -0.45 0.11 -3.80
N GLU A 102 -0.33 1.20 -4.56
CA GLU A 102 0.55 2.33 -4.21
C GLU A 102 0.16 2.97 -2.86
N TYR A 103 -1.13 3.18 -2.61
CA TYR A 103 -1.65 3.67 -1.32
C TYR A 103 -1.26 2.75 -0.15
N LEU A 104 -1.41 1.43 -0.31
CA LEU A 104 -1.10 0.45 0.73
C LEU A 104 0.41 0.31 1.00
N LEU A 105 1.26 0.56 0.01
CA LEU A 105 2.71 0.58 0.20
C LEU A 105 3.16 1.72 1.14
N ASP A 106 2.38 2.80 1.26
CA ASP A 106 2.61 3.91 2.20
C ASP A 106 4.05 4.45 2.17
N GLU A 107 4.66 4.42 0.99
CA GLU A 107 5.99 4.97 0.71
C GLU A 107 5.92 5.72 -0.62
N VAL A 108 6.59 6.85 -0.70
CA VAL A 108 6.58 7.66 -1.92
C VAL A 108 7.44 6.96 -2.98
N SER A 109 6.77 6.39 -3.98
CA SER A 109 7.43 5.80 -5.14
C SER A 109 8.27 6.84 -5.90
N PRO A 110 9.46 6.48 -6.40
CA PRO A 110 10.23 7.33 -7.33
C PRO A 110 9.45 7.75 -8.58
N PHE A 111 8.39 7.01 -8.93
CA PHE A 111 7.53 7.28 -10.09
C PHE A 111 6.19 7.92 -9.72
N ALA A 112 5.98 8.32 -8.47
CA ALA A 112 4.69 8.85 -8.01
C ALA A 112 4.20 10.02 -8.86
N LEU A 113 5.06 11.00 -9.16
CA LEU A 113 4.71 12.14 -10.02
C LEU A 113 4.50 11.75 -11.48
N SER A 114 5.27 10.79 -11.98
CA SER A 114 5.07 10.25 -13.33
C SER A 114 3.67 9.66 -13.45
N ASN A 115 3.26 8.83 -12.49
CA ASN A 115 1.97 8.14 -12.52
C ASN A 115 0.78 9.06 -12.25
N THR A 116 0.92 10.03 -11.34
CA THR A 116 -0.20 10.86 -10.88
C THR A 116 -0.36 12.16 -11.65
N MET A 117 0.73 12.82 -12.04
CA MET A 117 0.69 14.15 -12.66
C MET A 117 1.08 14.11 -14.13
N PHE A 118 2.23 13.53 -14.48
CA PHE A 118 2.72 13.51 -15.86
C PHE A 118 1.74 12.79 -16.80
N LEU A 119 1.32 11.56 -16.45
CA LEU A 119 0.34 10.82 -17.25
C LEU A 119 -1.03 11.54 -17.34
N ALA A 120 -1.46 12.20 -16.26
CA ALA A 120 -2.69 12.98 -16.27
C ALA A 120 -2.59 14.17 -17.23
N SER A 121 -1.48 14.90 -17.20
CA SER A 121 -1.21 16.00 -18.14
C SER A 121 -1.20 15.52 -19.59
N LEU A 122 -0.52 14.41 -19.90
CA LEU A 122 -0.53 13.85 -21.26
C LEU A 122 -1.94 13.48 -21.73
N ARG A 123 -2.73 12.82 -20.86
CA ARG A 123 -4.10 12.39 -21.19
C ARG A 123 -5.08 13.55 -21.35
N GLN A 124 -4.84 14.69 -20.70
CA GLN A 124 -5.80 15.80 -20.67
C GLN A 124 -5.38 17.00 -21.54
N GLN A 125 -4.09 17.18 -21.82
CA GLN A 125 -3.55 18.42 -22.40
C GLN A 125 -2.83 18.23 -23.74
N CYS A 126 -2.45 17.00 -24.11
CA CYS A 126 -1.89 16.74 -25.44
C CYS A 126 -2.94 16.88 -26.54
N ASP A 127 -2.49 17.24 -27.75
CA ASP A 127 -3.26 17.03 -28.98
C ASP A 127 -3.29 15.53 -29.37
N ASP A 128 -4.03 15.19 -30.43
CA ASP A 128 -4.24 13.80 -30.84
C ASP A 128 -2.95 13.11 -31.33
N GLU A 129 -2.06 13.84 -32.01
CA GLU A 129 -0.79 13.31 -32.51
C GLU A 129 0.15 13.00 -31.34
N GLN A 130 0.30 13.94 -30.41
CA GLN A 130 1.07 13.76 -29.19
C GLN A 130 0.52 12.63 -28.33
N ARG A 131 -0.80 12.53 -28.19
CA ARG A 131 -1.43 11.47 -27.39
C ARG A 131 -1.17 10.09 -27.99
N ALA A 132 -1.28 9.97 -29.31
CA ALA A 132 -0.98 8.73 -30.02
C ALA A 132 0.48 8.30 -29.84
N TYR A 133 1.42 9.25 -29.81
CA TYR A 133 2.85 8.99 -29.65
C TYR A 133 3.27 8.70 -28.19
N LEU A 134 2.68 9.38 -27.20
CA LEU A 134 3.18 9.39 -25.82
C LEU A 134 2.39 8.53 -24.82
N VAL A 135 1.15 8.13 -25.15
CA VAL A 135 0.23 7.44 -24.22
C VAL A 135 0.02 5.96 -24.58
N THR A 136 0.57 5.50 -25.71
CA THR A 136 0.57 4.10 -26.14
C THR A 136 1.43 3.20 -25.23
#